data_AF-A0A0R0K490-F1
#
_entry.id   AF-A0A0R0K490-F1
#
_cell.length_a   1.000
_cell.length_b   1.000
_cell.length_c   1.000
_cell.angle_alpha   90.00
_cell.angle_beta   90.00
_cell.angle_gamma   90.00
#
_symmetry.space_group_name_H-M   'P 1'
#
loop_
_entity.id
_entity.type
_entity.pdbx_description
1 polymer ?
#
loop_
_entity_poly.entity_id
_entity_poly.type
_entity_poly.pdbx_seq_one_letter_code
_entity_poly.pdbx_strand_id
1 'polypeptide(L)'
;MALCVASACPLSKPPSATIVRFSVSIERFLSYDPRCVLPMMAIIENFDGSLLGSRGINSSIFSCPLKFPRQLAKIRFLSVMASLSFKTRATHTRGGVYIYSNHQGCDGSRLYYDGCASVVVNGDVVAQGSQFSLKDVEVVVAQIDLDVVASLRGSLSSFQEQASCKTKVPSVEVPYSLCLPFNLKTRLSLPLKIKYHTPEEEIAFGPGCWLWDYLRRSGASGFLLPLSGGADSSSVAAIVGCMCQLVVKEIANGDEQVKADAIRIGNYKDGQYPTDSREFAKRIFYTVFMGSENSSEMTRSRAKVLADEIGSWHLDVSIDVVVSAFLSLFQTLTGKRPRYKVDGGSNVENLSLQNIQARIRMVLAFMLASLLPWVHSKPGFYLVLGSSNVDEGLRGYLTKYDCSSADINPIGSISKQDLRAFLRWAAIHLGYSSLADIEAAPPTAELEPIRSNYSQLDEVDMGMTYEELSIYGRLRKIFRCGPVSMFQNLCYRWGARLTPSQVAEKVKHFFKYYSINRHKMTVLTPSYHAESYSPEDNRFDLRQFLYNARWPYQFRKIDELVNELDVKDVKDSGDHEAVAATSDGVGGMGVAAAGSGNPNVGF
;
A
#
# COMPACT_ATOMS: atom_id res chain seq x y z
N MET A 1 -36.81 -28.14 -25.90
CA MET A 1 -37.43 -29.48 -25.83
C MET A 1 -36.54 -30.35 -24.95
N ALA A 2 -36.91 -30.53 -23.67
CA ALA A 2 -36.48 -31.62 -22.77
C ALA A 2 -37.07 -31.35 -21.38
N LEU A 3 -38.10 -32.12 -21.01
CA LEU A 3 -38.59 -32.29 -19.65
C LEU A 3 -37.54 -33.07 -18.83
N CYS A 4 -37.47 -32.83 -17.51
CA CYS A 4 -37.19 -33.93 -16.59
C CYS A 4 -37.89 -33.71 -15.24
N VAL A 5 -38.44 -34.83 -14.76
CA VAL A 5 -39.45 -34.99 -13.70
C VAL A 5 -38.77 -35.11 -12.33
N ALA A 6 -39.35 -34.48 -11.31
CA ALA A 6 -38.98 -34.66 -9.92
C ALA A 6 -39.55 -36.00 -9.39
N SER A 7 -38.70 -36.80 -8.75
CA SER A 7 -39.07 -37.96 -7.94
C SER A 7 -38.76 -37.66 -6.48
N ALA A 8 -39.75 -37.84 -5.61
CA ALA A 8 -39.64 -37.73 -4.16
C ALA A 8 -39.73 -39.13 -3.53
N CYS A 9 -38.94 -39.37 -2.47
CA CYS A 9 -39.37 -40.22 -1.36
C CYS A 9 -38.58 -39.88 -0.07
N PRO A 10 -39.18 -39.99 1.14
CA PRO A 10 -38.76 -39.28 2.35
C PRO A 10 -38.11 -40.20 3.40
N LEU A 11 -37.31 -39.63 4.31
CA LEU A 11 -36.94 -40.29 5.57
C LEU A 11 -36.77 -39.25 6.70
N SER A 12 -37.26 -39.65 7.88
CA SER A 12 -37.66 -38.84 9.04
C SER A 12 -36.75 -38.99 10.27
N LYS A 13 -36.76 -37.96 11.14
CA LYS A 13 -36.37 -37.86 12.59
C LYS A 13 -35.04 -37.11 12.93
N PRO A 14 -34.85 -36.59 14.17
CA PRO A 14 -35.33 -35.31 14.74
C PRO A 14 -34.14 -34.37 15.13
N PRO A 15 -34.36 -33.15 15.69
CA PRO A 15 -33.34 -32.09 15.64
C PRO A 15 -32.38 -32.13 16.84
N SER A 16 -31.08 -32.07 16.57
CA SER A 16 -30.07 -31.59 17.50
C SER A 16 -29.64 -30.17 17.11
N ALA A 17 -29.32 -29.37 18.12
CA ALA A 17 -29.14 -27.92 18.07
C ALA A 17 -28.35 -27.43 16.83
N THR A 18 -29.02 -26.70 15.94
CA THR A 18 -28.39 -26.07 14.79
C THR A 18 -27.98 -24.64 15.14
N ILE A 19 -26.68 -24.43 15.31
CA ILE A 19 -26.07 -23.10 15.19
C ILE A 19 -26.15 -22.72 13.71
N VAL A 20 -27.01 -21.76 13.37
CA VAL A 20 -27.13 -21.27 11.99
C VAL A 20 -25.95 -20.36 11.67
N ARG A 21 -24.94 -20.91 10.98
CA ARG A 21 -23.92 -20.14 10.27
C ARG A 21 -24.55 -19.56 9.01
N PHE A 22 -24.48 -18.25 8.83
CA PHE A 22 -24.71 -17.64 7.51
C PHE A 22 -23.50 -17.94 6.63
N SER A 23 -23.64 -18.91 5.73
CA SER A 23 -22.72 -19.12 4.61
C SER A 23 -23.44 -18.73 3.32
N VAL A 24 -22.98 -17.67 2.67
CA VAL A 24 -23.42 -17.31 1.31
C VAL A 24 -22.41 -17.93 0.36
N SER A 25 -22.73 -19.11 -0.19
CA SER A 25 -21.93 -19.76 -1.23
C SER A 25 -22.20 -19.08 -2.58
N ILE A 26 -21.16 -18.60 -3.25
CA ILE A 26 -21.23 -18.07 -4.62
C ILE A 26 -20.85 -19.22 -5.56
N GLU A 27 -21.82 -19.95 -6.08
CA GLU A 27 -21.61 -20.76 -7.28
C GLU A 27 -21.98 -19.94 -8.53
N ARG A 28 -20.96 -19.70 -9.35
CA ARG A 28 -20.97 -19.32 -10.78
C ARG A 28 -22.05 -18.33 -11.26
N PHE A 29 -21.65 -17.08 -11.38
CA PHE A 29 -22.09 -16.21 -12.49
C PHE A 29 -20.85 -15.65 -13.21
N LEU A 30 -20.43 -16.35 -14.27
CA LEU A 30 -19.53 -15.82 -15.28
C LEU A 30 -20.37 -15.08 -16.34
N SER A 31 -19.85 -13.94 -16.77
CA SER A 31 -20.43 -12.93 -17.68
C SER A 31 -21.33 -11.87 -17.02
N TYR A 32 -20.79 -10.67 -16.80
CA TYR A 32 -21.30 -9.38 -17.31
C TYR A 32 -20.41 -8.19 -16.84
N ASP A 33 -20.37 -7.12 -17.65
CA ASP A 33 -19.48 -5.93 -17.73
C ASP A 33 -18.92 -5.34 -16.40
N PRO A 34 -17.60 -5.06 -16.27
CA PRO A 34 -16.94 -4.55 -15.05
C PRO A 34 -17.09 -3.05 -14.74
N ARG A 35 -17.99 -2.29 -15.41
CA ARG A 35 -18.02 -0.81 -15.29
C ARG A 35 -19.13 -0.21 -14.42
N CYS A 36 -20.08 -0.96 -13.91
CA CYS A 36 -21.11 -0.42 -13.00
C CYS A 36 -21.47 -1.43 -11.91
N VAL A 37 -20.99 -1.20 -10.68
CA VAL A 37 -21.55 -1.86 -9.48
C VAL A 37 -22.16 -0.75 -8.61
N LEU A 38 -23.47 -0.55 -8.77
CA LEU A 38 -24.29 0.17 -7.80
C LEU A 38 -24.53 -0.76 -6.60
N PRO A 39 -24.38 -0.30 -5.35
CA PRO A 39 -24.67 -1.12 -4.18
C PRO A 39 -26.18 -1.35 -4.06
N MET A 40 -26.61 -2.61 -4.10
CA MET A 40 -27.97 -3.02 -3.78
C MET A 40 -28.16 -2.96 -2.25
N MET A 41 -29.17 -2.20 -1.81
CA MET A 41 -29.42 -1.84 -0.42
C MET A 41 -30.72 -2.54 0.03
N ALA A 42 -30.64 -3.43 1.01
CA ALA A 42 -31.81 -4.11 1.58
C ALA A 42 -32.16 -3.48 2.93
N ILE A 43 -33.45 -3.17 3.14
CA ILE A 43 -34.04 -2.64 4.37
C ILE A 43 -35.12 -3.64 4.79
N ILE A 44 -35.12 -4.09 6.05
CA ILE A 44 -36.08 -5.08 6.59
C ILE A 44 -37.02 -4.36 7.57
N GLU A 45 -38.34 -4.48 7.40
CA GLU A 45 -39.35 -3.97 8.36
C GLU A 45 -40.28 -5.13 8.78
N ASN A 46 -40.64 -5.20 10.07
CA ASN A 46 -41.63 -6.15 10.60
C ASN A 46 -42.95 -5.42 10.89
N PHE A 47 -44.07 -6.05 10.52
CA PHE A 47 -45.41 -5.73 10.97
C PHE A 47 -46.08 -7.02 11.45
N ASP A 48 -46.79 -6.99 12.57
CA ASP A 48 -47.83 -7.98 12.84
C ASP A 48 -48.93 -7.35 13.72
N GLY A 49 -50.18 -7.72 13.47
CA GLY A 49 -51.33 -7.23 14.22
C GLY A 49 -52.70 -7.56 13.60
N SER A 50 -53.17 -8.79 13.79
CA SER A 50 -54.59 -9.13 13.74
C SER A 50 -55.30 -8.75 15.05
N LEU A 51 -56.41 -8.02 14.92
CA LEU A 51 -57.33 -7.48 15.93
C LEU A 51 -57.72 -8.41 17.11
N LEU A 52 -57.71 -7.86 18.34
CA LEU A 52 -58.87 -7.79 19.25
C LEU A 52 -58.52 -7.10 20.58
N GLY A 53 -59.24 -6.01 20.90
CA GLY A 53 -59.67 -5.73 22.28
C GLY A 53 -58.83 -4.80 23.17
N SER A 54 -59.21 -3.52 23.15
CA SER A 54 -59.22 -2.57 24.29
C SER A 54 -57.95 -1.80 24.70
N ARG A 55 -58.11 -0.46 24.60
CA ARG A 55 -57.50 0.65 25.36
C ARG A 55 -55.98 0.87 25.26
N GLY A 56 -55.64 1.92 24.50
CA GLY A 56 -54.71 2.96 24.91
C GLY A 56 -53.28 2.90 24.34
N ILE A 57 -52.83 4.07 23.88
CA ILE A 57 -51.46 4.46 23.48
C ILE A 57 -51.17 4.30 21.97
N ASN A 58 -51.11 5.45 21.29
CA ASN A 58 -50.71 5.62 19.89
C ASN A 58 -49.33 4.99 19.66
N SER A 59 -49.26 4.01 18.76
CA SER A 59 -48.03 3.38 18.28
C SER A 59 -47.28 4.31 17.33
N SER A 60 -46.09 4.71 17.73
CA SER A 60 -45.16 5.52 16.95
C SER A 60 -44.45 4.69 15.87
N ILE A 61 -44.50 5.21 14.65
CA ILE A 61 -43.93 4.64 13.42
C ILE A 61 -42.39 4.76 13.49
N PHE A 62 -41.65 3.64 13.49
CA PHE A 62 -40.19 3.64 13.42
C PHE A 62 -39.67 2.72 12.32
N SER A 63 -38.95 3.30 11.36
CA SER A 63 -38.22 2.61 10.27
C SER A 63 -36.94 1.94 10.76
N CYS A 64 -36.54 0.84 10.12
CA CYS A 64 -35.41 -0.04 10.48
C CYS A 64 -34.09 0.71 10.85
N PRO A 65 -33.41 0.36 11.96
CA PRO A 65 -32.18 1.03 12.43
C PRO A 65 -30.87 0.51 11.81
N LEU A 66 -30.90 -0.53 10.97
CA LEU A 66 -29.69 -1.22 10.47
C LEU A 66 -29.33 -0.81 9.05
N LYS A 67 -28.04 -0.53 8.81
CA LYS A 67 -27.48 -0.30 7.46
C LYS A 67 -26.34 -1.27 7.17
N PHE A 68 -26.46 -2.00 6.05
CA PHE A 68 -25.47 -2.98 5.56
C PHE A 68 -24.83 -2.54 4.23
N PRO A 69 -23.81 -1.69 4.23
CA PRO A 69 -23.02 -1.46 3.02
C PRO A 69 -21.96 -2.56 2.87
N ARG A 70 -21.99 -3.22 1.70
CA ARG A 70 -20.85 -3.97 1.17
C ARG A 70 -19.98 -3.02 0.36
N GLN A 71 -18.69 -2.93 0.66
CA GLN A 71 -17.77 -2.09 -0.08
C GLN A 71 -16.48 -2.87 -0.36
N LEU A 72 -15.96 -2.71 -1.59
CA LEU A 72 -14.60 -3.10 -1.95
C LEU A 72 -13.69 -1.89 -1.67
N ALA A 73 -13.35 -1.66 -0.40
CA ALA A 73 -12.42 -0.60 -0.03
C ALA A 73 -10.98 -1.12 -0.14
N LYS A 74 -10.13 -0.36 -0.82
CA LYS A 74 -8.74 -0.71 -1.11
C LYS A 74 -7.84 -0.09 -0.05
N ILE A 75 -6.74 -0.75 0.28
CA ILE A 75 -5.75 -0.12 1.16
C ILE A 75 -5.12 1.09 0.48
N ARG A 76 -5.03 2.14 1.29
CA ARG A 76 -4.14 3.28 1.12
C ARG A 76 -3.59 3.57 2.52
N PHE A 77 -2.34 4.00 2.61
CA PHE A 77 -1.80 4.49 3.89
C PHE A 77 -2.79 5.47 4.54
N LEU A 78 -3.07 5.27 5.83
CA LEU A 78 -3.94 6.12 6.66
C LEU A 78 -5.45 6.13 6.27
N SER A 79 -5.92 5.28 5.36
CA SER A 79 -7.32 5.29 4.89
C SER A 79 -8.32 4.67 5.88
N VAL A 80 -7.87 3.82 6.81
CA VAL A 80 -8.74 3.20 7.82
C VAL A 80 -9.33 4.25 8.76
N MET A 81 -8.55 5.26 9.13
CA MET A 81 -9.03 6.42 9.91
C MET A 81 -10.20 7.12 9.22
N ALA A 82 -10.08 7.40 7.92
CA ALA A 82 -11.14 8.06 7.17
C ALA A 82 -12.40 7.19 7.06
N SER A 83 -12.25 5.88 6.83
CA SER A 83 -13.36 4.93 6.75
C SER A 83 -14.12 4.82 8.07
N LEU A 84 -13.42 4.62 9.19
CA LEU A 84 -14.04 4.56 10.52
C LEU A 84 -14.65 5.90 10.92
N SER A 85 -13.94 7.01 10.70
CA SER A 85 -14.46 8.36 10.95
C SER A 85 -15.74 8.65 10.19
N PHE A 86 -15.83 8.25 8.91
CA PHE A 86 -17.05 8.41 8.13
C PHE A 86 -18.23 7.64 8.75
N LYS A 87 -18.01 6.38 9.13
CA LYS A 87 -19.05 5.51 9.73
C LYS A 87 -19.52 6.06 11.07
N THR A 88 -18.58 6.41 11.93
CA THR A 88 -18.82 7.06 13.23
C THR A 88 -19.59 8.36 13.06
N ARG A 89 -19.17 9.25 12.15
CA ARG A 89 -19.87 10.52 11.93
C ARG A 89 -21.27 10.30 11.35
N ALA A 90 -21.44 9.32 10.47
CA ALA A 90 -22.73 9.00 9.87
C ALA A 90 -23.76 8.51 10.92
N THR A 91 -23.36 7.62 11.82
CA THR A 91 -24.23 7.09 12.89
C THR A 91 -24.38 8.05 14.05
N HIS A 92 -23.34 8.82 14.40
CA HIS A 92 -23.43 9.87 15.41
C HIS A 92 -24.46 10.94 15.02
N THR A 93 -24.47 11.36 13.75
CA THR A 93 -25.36 12.45 13.29
C THR A 93 -26.81 12.01 13.11
N ARG A 94 -27.08 10.71 12.89
CA ARG A 94 -28.43 10.22 12.51
C ARG A 94 -29.02 9.19 13.48
N GLY A 95 -28.23 8.72 14.43
CA GLY A 95 -28.48 7.47 15.15
C GLY A 95 -28.54 6.26 14.21
N GLY A 96 -28.32 5.09 14.76
CA GLY A 96 -28.42 3.83 14.03
C GLY A 96 -27.22 2.93 14.20
N VAL A 97 -27.37 1.75 13.60
CA VAL A 97 -26.36 0.70 13.58
C VAL A 97 -25.81 0.59 12.18
N TYR A 98 -24.48 0.65 12.07
CA TYR A 98 -23.76 0.52 10.82
C TYR A 98 -22.84 -0.69 10.89
N ILE A 99 -23.10 -1.68 10.03
CA ILE A 99 -22.34 -2.93 9.97
C ILE A 99 -21.56 -2.94 8.67
N TYR A 100 -20.24 -2.88 8.76
CA TYR A 100 -19.33 -2.84 7.63
C TYR A 100 -18.56 -4.16 7.48
N SER A 101 -18.54 -4.68 6.26
CA SER A 101 -17.73 -5.84 5.87
C SER A 101 -16.96 -5.52 4.57
N ASN A 102 -15.70 -5.93 4.50
CA ASN A 102 -14.86 -5.82 3.30
C ASN A 102 -14.20 -7.17 2.99
N HIS A 103 -13.67 -7.31 1.78
CA HIS A 103 -12.71 -8.37 1.49
C HIS A 103 -11.43 -8.16 2.32
N GLN A 104 -10.74 -9.25 2.62
CA GLN A 104 -9.42 -9.23 3.25
C GLN A 104 -8.48 -10.11 2.42
N GLY A 105 -7.24 -9.66 2.20
CA GLY A 105 -6.27 -10.41 1.41
C GLY A 105 -5.99 -9.83 0.02
N CYS A 106 -5.21 -10.55 -0.77
CA CYS A 106 -5.01 -10.34 -2.20
C CYS A 106 -6.08 -11.12 -2.98
N ASP A 107 -6.66 -10.59 -4.06
CA ASP A 107 -7.66 -11.29 -4.90
C ASP A 107 -7.11 -11.78 -6.25
N GLY A 108 -5.78 -11.79 -6.41
CA GLY A 108 -5.11 -12.03 -7.69
C GLY A 108 -4.72 -10.76 -8.43
N SER A 109 -4.86 -9.60 -7.80
CA SER A 109 -4.34 -8.33 -8.28
C SER A 109 -3.20 -7.80 -7.41
N ARG A 110 -2.67 -6.63 -7.76
CA ARG A 110 -1.66 -5.92 -6.95
C ARG A 110 -2.22 -5.23 -5.71
N LEU A 111 -3.53 -5.32 -5.49
CA LEU A 111 -4.23 -4.72 -4.37
C LEU A 111 -4.28 -5.72 -3.21
N TYR A 112 -4.12 -5.22 -2.01
CA TYR A 112 -4.49 -5.92 -0.78
C TYR A 112 -5.71 -5.20 -0.19
N TYR A 113 -6.71 -5.97 0.23
CA TYR A 113 -7.91 -5.48 0.90
C TYR A 113 -7.73 -5.67 2.41
N ASP A 114 -8.08 -4.65 3.20
CA ASP A 114 -7.83 -4.61 4.64
C ASP A 114 -8.83 -5.39 5.50
N GLY A 115 -10.00 -5.77 4.98
CA GLY A 115 -11.06 -6.37 5.79
C GLY A 115 -11.72 -5.37 6.73
N CYS A 116 -10.99 -4.92 7.77
CA CYS A 116 -11.37 -3.95 8.80
C CYS A 116 -12.89 -3.89 9.06
N ALA A 117 -13.49 -5.07 9.25
CA ALA A 117 -14.92 -5.22 9.45
C ALA A 117 -15.29 -4.53 10.76
N SER A 118 -16.37 -3.77 10.78
CA SER A 118 -16.71 -3.00 11.99
C SER A 118 -18.19 -2.84 12.21
N VAL A 119 -18.58 -2.81 13.48
CA VAL A 119 -19.94 -2.50 13.91
C VAL A 119 -19.90 -1.19 14.69
N VAL A 120 -20.70 -0.22 14.25
CA VAL A 120 -20.79 1.11 14.85
C VAL A 120 -22.22 1.40 15.25
N VAL A 121 -22.43 1.85 16.49
CA VAL A 121 -23.75 2.16 17.05
C VAL A 121 -23.73 3.61 17.53
N ASN A 122 -24.57 4.48 16.96
CA ASN A 122 -24.72 5.88 17.39
C ASN A 122 -23.41 6.69 17.48
N GLY A 123 -22.40 6.32 16.71
CA GLY A 123 -21.06 6.94 16.72
C GLY A 123 -19.98 6.06 17.35
N ASP A 124 -20.36 5.14 18.24
CA ASP A 124 -19.42 4.30 18.95
C ASP A 124 -19.09 3.03 18.18
N VAL A 125 -17.80 2.75 17.99
CA VAL A 125 -17.35 1.48 17.42
C VAL A 125 -17.45 0.42 18.52
N VAL A 126 -18.31 -0.58 18.34
CA VAL A 126 -18.54 -1.64 19.35
C VAL A 126 -17.89 -2.97 18.98
N ALA A 127 -17.46 -3.12 17.72
CA ALA A 127 -16.65 -4.23 17.26
C ALA A 127 -15.77 -3.81 16.08
N GLN A 128 -14.53 -4.29 16.07
CA GLN A 128 -13.52 -4.01 15.04
C GLN A 128 -12.75 -5.30 14.73
N GLY A 129 -12.71 -5.68 13.45
CA GLY A 129 -11.90 -6.78 12.92
C GLY A 129 -10.49 -6.33 12.55
N SER A 130 -9.68 -7.30 12.14
CA SER A 130 -8.27 -7.10 11.80
C SER A 130 -8.13 -6.30 10.50
N GLN A 131 -7.08 -5.47 10.41
CA GLN A 131 -6.71 -4.77 9.17
C GLN A 131 -5.80 -5.63 8.27
N PHE A 132 -4.96 -6.47 8.88
CA PHE A 132 -4.07 -7.38 8.19
C PHE A 132 -4.16 -8.73 8.88
N SER A 133 -4.48 -9.77 8.12
CA SER A 133 -4.61 -11.12 8.64
C SER A 133 -4.23 -12.15 7.58
N LEU A 134 -3.76 -13.31 8.02
CA LEU A 134 -3.57 -14.49 7.18
C LEU A 134 -4.81 -15.38 7.15
N LYS A 135 -5.84 -15.05 7.95
CA LYS A 135 -7.10 -15.79 8.01
C LYS A 135 -7.90 -15.55 6.74
N ASP A 136 -8.34 -16.63 6.12
CA ASP A 136 -9.22 -16.53 4.94
C ASP A 136 -10.62 -16.01 5.30
N VAL A 137 -11.08 -16.23 6.54
CA VAL A 137 -12.37 -15.78 7.03
C VAL A 137 -12.26 -15.23 8.44
N GLU A 138 -12.64 -13.97 8.62
CA GLU A 138 -12.80 -13.32 9.92
C GLU A 138 -14.27 -12.91 10.13
N VAL A 139 -14.85 -13.29 11.26
CA VAL A 139 -16.24 -12.94 11.62
C VAL A 139 -16.22 -12.07 12.87
N VAL A 140 -16.73 -10.85 12.72
CA VAL A 140 -16.89 -9.88 13.80
C VAL A 140 -18.36 -9.85 14.24
N VAL A 141 -18.61 -10.05 15.52
CA VAL A 141 -19.96 -10.11 16.10
C VAL A 141 -20.11 -9.04 17.17
N ALA A 142 -21.27 -8.38 17.22
CA ALA A 142 -21.65 -7.46 18.29
C ALA A 142 -23.07 -7.76 18.77
N GLN A 143 -23.28 -7.70 20.08
CA GLN A 143 -24.62 -7.74 20.70
C GLN A 143 -25.01 -6.31 21.04
N ILE A 144 -26.12 -5.83 20.49
CA ILE A 144 -26.50 -4.42 20.54
C ILE A 144 -27.94 -4.28 21.03
N ASP A 145 -28.18 -3.22 21.78
CA ASP A 145 -29.51 -2.82 22.20
C ASP A 145 -30.10 -1.82 21.19
N LEU A 146 -31.20 -2.21 20.53
CA LEU A 146 -31.88 -1.37 19.55
C LEU A 146 -32.69 -0.25 20.23
N ASP A 147 -33.04 -0.39 21.50
CA ASP A 147 -33.79 0.64 22.23
C ASP A 147 -32.92 1.89 22.45
N VAL A 148 -31.60 1.74 22.55
CA VAL A 148 -30.65 2.86 22.59
C VAL A 148 -30.68 3.67 21.29
N VAL A 149 -30.88 3.01 20.14
CA VAL A 149 -31.03 3.69 18.85
C VAL A 149 -32.37 4.41 18.77
N ALA A 150 -33.45 3.74 19.16
CA ALA A 150 -34.78 4.32 19.19
C ALA A 150 -34.84 5.55 20.12
N SER A 151 -34.23 5.44 21.30
CA SER A 151 -34.09 6.52 22.28
C SER A 151 -33.35 7.73 21.73
N LEU A 152 -32.19 7.54 21.08
CA LEU A 152 -31.44 8.64 20.47
C LEU A 152 -32.22 9.32 19.33
N ARG A 153 -32.90 8.53 18.48
CA ARG A 153 -33.71 9.12 17.40
C ARG A 153 -34.96 9.83 17.93
N GLY A 154 -35.55 9.31 19.00
CA GLY A 154 -36.72 9.90 19.67
C GLY A 154 -36.40 11.19 20.41
N SER A 155 -35.17 11.35 20.92
CA SER A 155 -34.74 12.59 21.59
C SER A 155 -34.46 13.76 20.64
N LEU A 156 -34.42 13.51 19.32
CA LEU A 156 -34.10 14.51 18.31
C LEU A 156 -35.33 14.86 17.46
N SER A 157 -36.06 15.92 17.85
CA SER A 157 -37.31 16.34 17.20
C SER A 157 -37.16 16.67 15.71
N SER A 158 -35.98 17.16 15.29
CA SER A 158 -35.71 17.46 13.88
C SER A 158 -35.72 16.24 12.96
N PHE A 159 -35.49 15.03 13.47
CA PHE A 159 -35.58 13.80 12.66
C PHE A 159 -37.01 13.47 12.28
N GLN A 160 -37.98 13.74 13.16
CA GLN A 160 -39.39 13.46 12.91
C GLN A 160 -39.93 14.37 11.80
N GLU A 161 -39.60 15.67 11.85
CA GLU A 161 -39.92 16.66 10.81
C GLU A 161 -39.30 16.29 9.45
N GLN A 162 -38.04 15.87 9.45
CA GLN A 162 -37.38 15.45 8.20
C GLN A 162 -37.97 14.16 7.63
N ALA A 163 -38.38 13.22 8.50
CA ALA A 163 -38.97 11.95 8.08
C ALA A 163 -40.39 12.13 7.51
N SER A 164 -41.20 13.05 8.04
CA SER A 164 -42.55 13.34 7.55
C SER A 164 -42.57 13.83 6.09
N CYS A 165 -41.47 14.48 5.67
CA CYS A 165 -41.28 15.01 4.33
C CYS A 165 -40.69 14.00 3.33
N LYS A 166 -40.48 12.72 3.73
CA LYS A 166 -39.88 11.69 2.86
C LYS A 166 -40.92 10.70 2.34
N THR A 167 -40.76 10.30 1.09
CA THR A 167 -41.52 9.20 0.50
C THR A 167 -41.24 7.91 1.24
N LYS A 168 -42.30 7.14 1.51
CA LYS A 168 -42.20 5.86 2.19
C LYS A 168 -41.33 4.90 1.38
N VAL A 169 -40.35 4.28 2.04
CA VAL A 169 -39.51 3.26 1.43
C VAL A 169 -40.32 1.96 1.33
N PRO A 170 -40.27 1.21 0.22
CA PRO A 170 -40.92 -0.10 0.13
C PRO A 170 -40.39 -1.06 1.22
N SER A 171 -41.30 -1.73 1.91
CA SER A 171 -40.98 -2.71 2.94
C SER A 171 -41.21 -4.13 2.45
N VAL A 172 -40.40 -5.06 2.96
CA VAL A 172 -40.57 -6.51 2.75
C VAL A 172 -40.73 -7.14 4.12
N GLU A 173 -41.90 -7.72 4.39
CA GLU A 173 -42.16 -8.45 5.62
C GLU A 173 -41.41 -9.79 5.61
N VAL A 174 -40.68 -10.07 6.69
CA VAL A 174 -39.93 -11.30 6.88
C VAL A 174 -40.41 -11.96 8.17
N PRO A 175 -40.90 -13.22 8.16
CA PRO A 175 -41.40 -13.89 9.36
C PRO A 175 -40.25 -14.35 10.27
N TYR A 176 -39.46 -13.41 10.78
CA TYR A 176 -38.28 -13.66 11.61
C TYR A 176 -38.10 -12.55 12.66
N SER A 177 -37.83 -12.94 13.91
CA SER A 177 -37.46 -12.01 14.98
C SER A 177 -35.95 -11.88 15.06
N LEU A 178 -35.44 -10.67 14.82
CA LEU A 178 -34.01 -10.38 14.93
C LEU A 178 -33.53 -10.30 16.39
N CYS A 179 -34.39 -9.79 17.28
CA CYS A 179 -34.07 -9.66 18.70
C CYS A 179 -34.25 -11.01 19.40
N LEU A 180 -33.26 -11.35 20.23
CA LEU A 180 -33.33 -12.51 21.12
C LEU A 180 -34.21 -12.19 22.35
N PRO A 181 -34.87 -13.19 22.95
CA PRO A 181 -35.56 -13.01 24.22
C PRO A 181 -34.61 -12.49 25.30
N PHE A 182 -35.16 -11.69 26.24
CA PHE A 182 -34.38 -11.20 27.37
C PHE A 182 -33.72 -12.35 28.13
N ASN A 183 -32.41 -12.23 28.36
CA ASN A 183 -31.63 -13.23 29.07
C ASN A 183 -30.51 -12.54 29.85
N LEU A 184 -30.46 -12.77 31.16
CA LEU A 184 -29.48 -12.19 32.08
C LEU A 184 -28.01 -12.56 31.74
N LYS A 185 -27.80 -13.61 30.94
CA LYS A 185 -26.48 -14.01 30.47
C LYS A 185 -26.01 -13.25 29.22
N THR A 186 -26.92 -12.58 28.52
CA THR A 186 -26.60 -11.78 27.33
C THR A 186 -25.78 -10.56 27.75
N ARG A 187 -24.64 -10.34 27.10
CA ARG A 187 -23.74 -9.21 27.41
C ARG A 187 -23.69 -8.28 26.21
N LEU A 188 -24.18 -7.06 26.39
CA LEU A 188 -24.09 -6.04 25.35
C LEU A 188 -22.62 -5.71 25.05
N SER A 189 -22.34 -5.50 23.77
CA SER A 189 -21.05 -5.01 23.30
C SER A 189 -20.86 -3.57 23.74
N LEU A 190 -19.76 -3.31 24.44
CA LEU A 190 -19.40 -1.98 24.91
C LEU A 190 -18.59 -1.24 23.84
N PRO A 191 -18.62 0.11 23.84
CA PRO A 191 -17.73 0.92 23.00
C PRO A 191 -16.26 0.52 23.17
N LEU A 192 -15.56 0.37 22.05
CA LEU A 192 -14.15 0.01 21.99
C LEU A 192 -13.30 1.24 21.65
N LYS A 193 -12.13 1.31 22.26
CA LYS A 193 -11.07 2.22 21.79
C LYS A 193 -10.56 1.71 20.45
N ILE A 194 -10.73 2.53 19.41
CA ILE A 194 -10.28 2.20 18.06
C ILE A 194 -8.76 2.00 18.06
N LYS A 195 -8.32 0.89 17.49
CA LYS A 195 -6.91 0.59 17.27
C LYS A 195 -6.54 0.93 15.84
N TYR A 196 -5.45 1.69 15.69
CA TYR A 196 -4.84 2.03 14.41
C TYR A 196 -3.42 1.50 14.38
N HIS A 197 -2.99 1.08 13.20
CA HIS A 197 -1.59 0.77 12.96
C HIS A 197 -0.79 2.04 12.70
N THR A 198 0.47 2.05 13.12
CA THR A 198 1.41 3.10 12.69
C THR A 198 1.78 2.88 11.21
N PRO A 199 2.28 3.90 10.49
CA PRO A 199 2.72 3.71 9.11
C PRO A 199 3.73 2.55 8.94
N GLU A 200 4.64 2.39 9.88
CA GLU A 200 5.66 1.32 9.87
C GLU A 200 5.03 -0.07 10.07
N GLU A 201 4.02 -0.17 10.94
CA GLU A 201 3.23 -1.40 11.09
C GLU A 201 2.43 -1.73 9.82
N GLU A 202 1.83 -0.73 9.16
CA GLU A 202 1.14 -0.92 7.87
C GLU A 202 2.10 -1.41 6.78
N ILE A 203 3.35 -0.93 6.77
CA ILE A 203 4.44 -1.40 5.86
C ILE A 203 4.84 -2.84 6.17
N ALA A 204 4.90 -3.21 7.46
CA ALA A 204 5.26 -4.56 7.86
C ALA A 204 4.17 -5.58 7.48
N PHE A 205 2.93 -5.29 7.88
CA PHE A 205 1.85 -6.27 7.83
C PHE A 205 1.13 -6.33 6.49
N GLY A 206 0.90 -5.19 5.82
CA GLY A 206 0.17 -5.16 4.54
C GLY A 206 0.89 -5.91 3.43
N PRO A 207 2.09 -5.44 3.03
CA PRO A 207 2.97 -6.17 2.13
C PRO A 207 3.28 -7.61 2.58
N GLY A 208 3.46 -7.85 3.88
CA GLY A 208 3.72 -9.18 4.43
C GLY A 208 2.58 -10.17 4.15
N CYS A 209 1.34 -9.80 4.46
CA CYS A 209 0.16 -10.61 4.16
C CYS A 209 -0.09 -10.72 2.64
N TRP A 210 0.20 -9.67 1.87
CA TRP A 210 0.08 -9.71 0.41
C TRP A 210 1.05 -10.72 -0.22
N LEU A 211 2.30 -10.77 0.24
CA LEU A 211 3.28 -11.76 -0.20
C LEU A 211 2.86 -13.18 0.19
N TRP A 212 2.30 -13.39 1.38
CA TRP A 212 1.78 -14.70 1.79
C TRP A 212 0.70 -15.22 0.83
N ASP A 213 -0.28 -14.37 0.51
CA ASP A 213 -1.33 -14.72 -0.44
C ASP A 213 -0.78 -14.99 -1.84
N TYR A 214 0.19 -14.18 -2.30
CA TYR A 214 0.85 -14.41 -3.59
C TYR A 214 1.58 -15.76 -3.62
N LEU A 215 2.33 -16.08 -2.57
CA LEU A 215 3.11 -17.31 -2.49
C LEU A 215 2.19 -18.54 -2.48
N ARG A 216 1.21 -18.57 -1.56
CA ARG A 216 0.34 -19.75 -1.41
C ARG A 216 -0.53 -20.00 -2.64
N ARG A 217 -0.91 -18.96 -3.40
CA ARG A 217 -1.82 -19.08 -4.56
C ARG A 217 -1.11 -19.23 -5.91
N SER A 218 0.12 -18.77 -6.04
CA SER A 218 0.88 -18.87 -7.30
C SER A 218 1.41 -20.27 -7.60
N GLY A 219 1.52 -21.12 -6.58
CA GLY A 219 2.20 -22.42 -6.68
C GLY A 219 3.73 -22.33 -6.64
N ALA A 220 4.27 -21.14 -6.38
CA ALA A 220 5.70 -20.96 -6.15
C ALA A 220 6.15 -21.65 -4.84
N SER A 221 7.41 -22.03 -4.79
CA SER A 221 8.02 -22.75 -3.66
C SER A 221 8.83 -21.82 -2.73
N GLY A 222 8.82 -20.51 -3.02
CA GLY A 222 9.56 -19.51 -2.27
C GLY A 222 9.81 -18.22 -3.05
N PHE A 223 10.68 -17.39 -2.51
CA PHE A 223 11.11 -16.12 -3.03
C PHE A 223 12.61 -16.09 -3.28
N LEU A 224 13.03 -15.35 -4.30
CA LEU A 224 14.41 -14.96 -4.52
C LEU A 224 14.54 -13.44 -4.52
N LEU A 225 15.43 -12.91 -3.68
CA LEU A 225 15.70 -11.48 -3.59
C LEU A 225 17.18 -11.17 -3.88
N PRO A 226 17.46 -10.35 -4.91
CA PRO A 226 18.72 -9.64 -5.04
C PRO A 226 18.95 -8.71 -3.84
N LEU A 227 19.76 -9.12 -2.87
CA LEU A 227 19.99 -8.39 -1.63
C LEU A 227 21.27 -7.55 -1.77
N SER A 228 21.13 -6.24 -1.86
CA SER A 228 22.25 -5.32 -2.11
C SER A 228 22.96 -4.82 -0.84
N GLY A 229 22.33 -5.00 0.34
CA GLY A 229 22.77 -4.35 1.59
C GLY A 229 22.39 -2.87 1.69
N GLY A 230 21.68 -2.33 0.70
CA GLY A 230 21.04 -1.01 0.73
C GLY A 230 19.63 -1.04 1.32
N ALA A 231 19.13 0.14 1.69
CA ALA A 231 17.86 0.34 2.40
C ALA A 231 16.69 -0.43 1.76
N ASP A 232 16.48 -0.29 0.45
CA ASP A 232 15.27 -0.80 -0.20
C ASP A 232 15.20 -2.33 -0.24
N SER A 233 16.28 -2.99 -0.67
CA SER A 233 16.34 -4.45 -0.66
C SER A 233 16.24 -5.01 0.76
N SER A 234 16.80 -4.30 1.74
CA SER A 234 16.70 -4.68 3.15
C SER A 234 15.29 -4.51 3.70
N SER A 235 14.53 -3.50 3.24
CA SER A 235 13.10 -3.37 3.57
C SER A 235 12.29 -4.53 3.01
N VAL A 236 12.55 -4.96 1.77
CA VAL A 236 11.90 -6.16 1.19
C VAL A 236 12.23 -7.41 2.01
N ALA A 237 13.50 -7.60 2.38
CA ALA A 237 13.90 -8.73 3.21
C ALA A 237 13.19 -8.73 4.57
N ALA A 238 13.12 -7.57 5.24
CA ALA A 238 12.43 -7.41 6.51
C ALA A 238 10.93 -7.71 6.41
N ILE A 239 10.27 -7.33 5.31
CA ILE A 239 8.86 -7.66 5.05
C ILE A 239 8.66 -9.18 4.89
N VAL A 240 9.55 -9.87 4.16
CA VAL A 240 9.49 -11.34 4.04
C VAL A 240 9.75 -12.01 5.40
N GLY A 241 10.67 -11.47 6.20
CA GLY A 241 10.89 -11.91 7.58
C GLY A 241 9.66 -11.74 8.45
N CYS A 242 9.00 -10.57 8.38
CA CYS A 242 7.73 -10.30 9.08
C CYS A 242 6.64 -11.28 8.65
N MET A 243 6.49 -11.57 7.36
CA MET A 243 5.57 -12.57 6.84
C MET A 243 5.83 -13.95 7.49
N CYS A 244 7.09 -14.38 7.59
CA CYS A 244 7.44 -15.65 8.24
C CYS A 244 7.07 -15.66 9.74
N GLN A 245 7.29 -14.55 10.44
CA GLN A 245 6.88 -14.39 11.85
C GLN A 245 5.36 -14.45 12.01
N LEU A 246 4.59 -13.81 11.11
CA LEU A 246 3.13 -13.87 11.11
C LEU A 246 2.60 -15.30 10.87
N VAL A 247 3.20 -16.04 9.92
CA VAL A 247 2.83 -17.43 9.64
C VAL A 247 3.01 -18.31 10.88
N VAL A 248 4.19 -18.27 11.51
CA VAL A 248 4.46 -19.05 12.73
C VAL A 248 3.53 -18.66 13.86
N LYS A 249 3.24 -17.36 14.01
CA LYS A 249 2.30 -16.86 15.02
C LYS A 249 0.88 -17.41 14.81
N GLU A 250 0.37 -17.40 13.59
CA GLU A 250 -0.98 -17.92 13.31
C GLU A 250 -1.07 -19.45 13.45
N ILE A 251 0.01 -20.17 13.12
CA ILE A 251 0.10 -21.61 13.40
C ILE A 251 0.04 -21.87 14.92
N ALA A 252 0.75 -21.08 15.72
CA ALA A 252 0.69 -21.16 17.18
C ALA A 252 -0.71 -20.81 17.74
N ASN A 253 -1.45 -19.93 17.04
CA ASN A 253 -2.84 -19.60 17.37
C ASN A 253 -3.85 -20.68 16.92
N GLY A 254 -3.41 -21.76 16.26
CA GLY A 254 -4.25 -22.87 15.83
C GLY A 254 -4.91 -22.69 14.47
N ASP A 255 -4.36 -21.86 13.58
CA ASP A 255 -4.86 -21.73 12.21
C ASP A 255 -4.40 -22.93 11.34
N GLU A 256 -5.31 -23.87 11.13
CA GLU A 256 -5.05 -25.10 10.36
C GLU A 256 -4.81 -24.84 8.86
N GLN A 257 -5.40 -23.78 8.28
CA GLN A 257 -5.21 -23.46 6.86
C GLN A 257 -3.81 -22.90 6.64
N VAL A 258 -3.40 -21.93 7.45
CA VAL A 258 -2.03 -21.36 7.40
C VAL A 258 -1.00 -22.46 7.65
N LYS A 259 -1.26 -23.37 8.60
CA LYS A 259 -0.40 -24.52 8.87
C LYS A 259 -0.29 -25.45 7.67
N ALA A 260 -1.40 -25.82 7.03
CA ALA A 260 -1.39 -26.69 5.85
C ALA A 260 -0.62 -26.05 4.68
N ASP A 261 -0.84 -24.76 4.43
CA ASP A 261 -0.12 -24.02 3.39
C ASP A 261 1.38 -23.90 3.70
N ALA A 262 1.76 -23.63 4.95
CA ALA A 262 3.16 -23.54 5.36
C ALA A 262 3.90 -24.88 5.24
N ILE A 263 3.24 -26.00 5.62
CA ILE A 263 3.77 -27.36 5.44
C ILE A 263 4.04 -27.63 3.96
N ARG A 264 3.09 -27.30 3.08
CA ARG A 264 3.19 -27.49 1.63
C ARG A 264 4.32 -26.67 1.03
N ILE A 265 4.34 -25.36 1.28
CA ILE A 265 5.32 -24.43 0.67
C ILE A 265 6.72 -24.70 1.21
N GLY A 266 6.87 -24.93 2.52
CA GLY A 266 8.15 -25.27 3.13
C GLY A 266 8.63 -26.70 2.87
N ASN A 267 7.83 -27.52 2.18
CA ASN A 267 8.10 -28.93 1.90
C ASN A 267 8.49 -29.71 3.18
N TYR A 268 7.71 -29.55 4.25
CA TYR A 268 7.90 -30.29 5.49
C TYR A 268 7.46 -31.75 5.32
N LYS A 269 8.20 -32.67 5.93
CA LYS A 269 7.94 -34.12 5.88
C LYS A 269 7.57 -34.64 7.26
N ASP A 270 6.99 -35.84 7.30
CA ASP A 270 6.75 -36.60 8.54
C ASP A 270 5.94 -35.86 9.61
N GLY A 271 4.97 -35.05 9.18
CA GLY A 271 4.10 -34.28 10.08
C GLY A 271 4.76 -33.08 10.76
N GLN A 272 5.99 -32.73 10.38
CA GLN A 272 6.65 -31.51 10.84
C GLN A 272 5.94 -30.26 10.31
N TYR A 273 6.04 -29.17 11.05
CA TYR A 273 5.51 -27.86 10.68
C TYR A 273 6.41 -26.75 11.25
N PRO A 274 6.39 -25.54 10.67
CA PRO A 274 7.25 -24.45 11.14
C PRO A 274 6.87 -24.01 12.55
N THR A 275 7.85 -23.99 13.45
CA THR A 275 7.75 -23.44 14.81
C THR A 275 8.65 -22.24 15.03
N ASP A 276 9.66 -22.06 14.18
CA ASP A 276 10.58 -20.92 14.19
C ASP A 276 10.54 -20.20 12.84
N SER A 277 10.47 -18.87 12.91
CA SER A 277 10.37 -18.02 11.72
C SER A 277 11.63 -18.05 10.86
N ARG A 278 12.81 -18.20 11.48
CA ARG A 278 14.09 -18.26 10.76
C ARG A 278 14.25 -19.59 10.03
N GLU A 279 13.85 -20.69 10.66
CA GLU A 279 13.81 -22.01 10.03
C GLU A 279 12.85 -22.05 8.83
N PHE A 280 11.67 -21.44 8.98
CA PHE A 280 10.73 -21.30 7.86
C PHE A 280 11.31 -20.44 6.74
N ALA A 281 11.86 -19.27 7.07
CA ALA A 281 12.51 -18.39 6.11
C ALA A 281 13.64 -19.10 5.34
N LYS A 282 14.45 -19.93 6.00
CA LYS A 282 15.52 -20.72 5.36
C LYS A 282 15.03 -21.64 4.25
N ARG A 283 13.77 -22.09 4.33
CA ARG A 283 13.17 -22.98 3.34
C ARG A 283 12.55 -22.26 2.17
N ILE A 284 12.04 -21.05 2.38
CA ILE A 284 11.21 -20.36 1.39
C ILE A 284 11.82 -19.04 0.90
N PHE A 285 12.89 -18.55 1.51
CA PHE A 285 13.47 -17.25 1.20
C PHE A 285 14.96 -17.37 0.88
N TYR A 286 15.28 -17.06 -0.37
CA TYR A 286 16.61 -17.12 -0.93
C TYR A 286 17.09 -15.70 -1.22
N THR A 287 18.27 -15.35 -0.74
CA THR A 287 18.88 -14.03 -0.96
C THR A 287 20.20 -14.19 -1.69
N VAL A 288 20.52 -13.26 -2.58
CA VAL A 288 21.79 -13.27 -3.31
C VAL A 288 22.39 -11.87 -3.36
N PHE A 289 23.60 -11.73 -2.82
CA PHE A 289 24.45 -10.58 -3.01
C PHE A 289 25.27 -10.76 -4.29
N MET A 290 25.14 -9.82 -5.23
CA MET A 290 25.81 -9.87 -6.54
C MET A 290 26.82 -8.75 -6.64
N GLY A 291 27.98 -8.97 -6.00
CA GLY A 291 29.08 -8.01 -5.92
C GLY A 291 29.83 -7.86 -7.23
N SER A 292 30.46 -6.70 -7.40
CA SER A 292 31.45 -6.41 -8.44
C SER A 292 32.77 -5.99 -7.79
N GLU A 293 33.82 -5.78 -8.59
CA GLU A 293 35.10 -5.20 -8.15
C GLU A 293 34.94 -3.85 -7.41
N ASN A 294 33.85 -3.13 -7.66
CA ASN A 294 33.55 -1.84 -7.05
C ASN A 294 32.76 -1.94 -5.72
N SER A 295 32.26 -3.13 -5.39
CA SER A 295 31.38 -3.31 -4.22
C SER A 295 32.19 -3.35 -2.92
N SER A 296 31.75 -2.60 -1.92
CA SER A 296 32.46 -2.52 -0.64
C SER A 296 32.26 -3.77 0.21
N GLU A 297 33.25 -4.07 1.05
CA GLU A 297 33.13 -5.15 2.03
C GLU A 297 32.02 -4.87 3.05
N MET A 298 31.75 -3.59 3.34
CA MET A 298 30.70 -3.17 4.25
C MET A 298 29.29 -3.48 3.72
N THR A 299 28.99 -3.21 2.45
CA THR A 299 27.66 -3.51 1.86
C THR A 299 27.43 -5.02 1.77
N ARG A 300 28.48 -5.76 1.38
CA ARG A 300 28.50 -7.24 1.40
C ARG A 300 28.22 -7.80 2.79
N SER A 301 28.90 -7.29 3.81
CA SER A 301 28.72 -7.72 5.21
C SER A 301 27.31 -7.43 5.71
N ARG A 302 26.77 -6.23 5.46
CA ARG A 302 25.40 -5.85 5.83
C ARG A 302 24.35 -6.79 5.24
N ALA A 303 24.48 -7.13 3.94
CA ALA A 303 23.57 -8.07 3.29
C ALA A 303 23.59 -9.45 3.96
N LYS A 304 24.79 -9.95 4.28
CA LYS A 304 24.97 -11.25 4.94
C LYS A 304 24.39 -11.27 6.36
N VAL A 305 24.71 -10.26 7.18
CA VAL A 305 24.22 -10.19 8.57
C VAL A 305 22.69 -10.16 8.60
N LEU A 306 22.07 -9.33 7.76
CA LEU A 306 20.61 -9.27 7.68
C LEU A 306 20.00 -10.60 7.21
N ALA A 307 20.62 -11.24 6.21
CA ALA A 307 20.19 -12.55 5.73
C ALA A 307 20.23 -13.62 6.84
N ASP A 308 21.27 -13.59 7.68
CA ASP A 308 21.44 -14.48 8.82
C ASP A 308 20.43 -14.18 9.96
N GLU A 309 20.17 -12.91 10.26
CA GLU A 309 19.15 -12.48 11.24
C GLU A 309 17.76 -12.99 10.85
N ILE A 310 17.36 -12.80 9.58
CA ILE A 310 16.08 -13.27 9.05
C ILE A 310 16.05 -14.81 8.94
N GLY A 311 17.20 -15.44 8.69
CA GLY A 311 17.34 -16.87 8.46
C GLY A 311 17.20 -17.30 7.00
N SER A 312 17.32 -16.37 6.04
CA SER A 312 17.26 -16.68 4.61
C SER A 312 18.45 -17.53 4.15
N TRP A 313 18.29 -18.29 3.06
CA TRP A 313 19.42 -18.97 2.43
C TRP A 313 20.19 -17.98 1.55
N HIS A 314 21.40 -17.61 1.97
CA HIS A 314 22.17 -16.53 1.37
C HIS A 314 23.28 -17.01 0.44
N LEU A 315 23.38 -16.39 -0.73
CA LEU A 315 24.49 -16.52 -1.67
C LEU A 315 25.27 -15.22 -1.80
N ASP A 316 26.57 -15.35 -1.98
CA ASP A 316 27.47 -14.26 -2.32
C ASP A 316 28.22 -14.63 -3.60
N VAL A 317 28.01 -13.84 -4.66
CA VAL A 317 28.51 -14.13 -6.01
C VAL A 317 29.15 -12.87 -6.60
N SER A 318 30.33 -13.01 -7.22
CA SER A 318 30.92 -11.97 -8.07
C SER A 318 30.40 -12.08 -9.50
N ILE A 319 30.00 -10.96 -10.09
CA ILE A 319 29.55 -10.88 -11.49
C ILE A 319 30.67 -10.50 -12.47
N ASP A 320 31.88 -10.24 -11.97
CA ASP A 320 32.96 -9.60 -12.74
C ASP A 320 33.42 -10.44 -13.93
N VAL A 321 33.44 -11.76 -13.78
CA VAL A 321 33.77 -12.71 -14.86
C VAL A 321 32.78 -12.58 -16.02
N VAL A 322 31.48 -12.50 -15.70
CA VAL A 322 30.41 -12.39 -16.71
C VAL A 322 30.44 -11.03 -17.38
N VAL A 323 30.61 -9.96 -16.59
CA VAL A 323 30.76 -8.59 -17.11
C VAL A 323 31.96 -8.50 -18.05
N SER A 324 33.11 -9.02 -17.63
CA SER A 324 34.35 -9.02 -18.43
C SER A 324 34.20 -9.80 -19.73
N ALA A 325 33.48 -10.92 -19.73
CA ALA A 325 33.18 -11.68 -20.94
C ALA A 325 32.34 -10.86 -21.93
N PHE A 326 31.29 -10.16 -21.45
CA PHE A 326 30.48 -9.28 -22.29
C PHE A 326 31.29 -8.10 -22.86
N LEU A 327 32.15 -7.47 -22.05
CA LEU A 327 33.00 -6.37 -22.51
C LEU A 327 34.05 -6.84 -23.53
N SER A 328 34.61 -8.04 -23.32
CA SER A 328 35.56 -8.63 -24.27
C SER A 328 34.88 -8.91 -25.61
N LEU A 329 33.66 -9.47 -25.60
CA LEU A 329 32.87 -9.67 -26.81
C LEU A 329 32.59 -8.35 -27.53
N PHE A 330 32.18 -7.30 -26.81
CA PHE A 330 31.96 -5.98 -27.40
C PHE A 330 33.24 -5.40 -28.04
N GLN A 331 34.39 -5.57 -27.38
CA GLN A 331 35.69 -5.16 -27.89
C GLN A 331 36.05 -5.92 -29.18
N THR A 332 35.82 -7.24 -29.22
CA THR A 332 36.04 -8.05 -30.42
C THR A 332 35.16 -7.60 -31.58
N LEU A 333 33.89 -7.23 -31.32
CA LEU A 333 32.94 -6.82 -32.35
C LEU A 333 33.18 -5.41 -32.89
N THR A 334 33.63 -4.48 -32.04
CA THR A 334 33.67 -3.03 -32.37
C THR A 334 35.07 -2.44 -32.44
N GLY A 335 36.09 -3.17 -31.95
CA GLY A 335 37.45 -2.66 -31.76
C GLY A 335 37.60 -1.63 -30.63
N LYS A 336 36.54 -1.31 -29.89
CA LYS A 336 36.54 -0.32 -28.80
C LYS A 336 36.20 -0.96 -27.46
N ARG A 337 36.89 -0.53 -26.40
CA ARG A 337 36.58 -0.92 -25.02
C ARG A 337 36.05 0.29 -24.25
N PRO A 338 34.80 0.26 -23.75
CA PRO A 338 34.25 1.34 -22.94
C PRO A 338 35.07 1.55 -21.66
N ARG A 339 35.17 2.80 -21.21
CA ARG A 339 35.83 3.17 -19.94
C ARG A 339 34.87 3.89 -19.00
N TYR A 340 35.09 3.75 -17.69
CA TYR A 340 34.37 4.55 -16.70
C TYR A 340 34.73 6.02 -16.84
N LYS A 341 33.84 6.90 -16.38
CA LYS A 341 34.06 8.35 -16.42
C LYS A 341 35.30 8.76 -15.62
N VAL A 342 35.52 8.10 -14.47
CA VAL A 342 36.71 8.30 -13.63
C VAL A 342 38.02 7.89 -14.33
N ASP A 343 37.94 7.08 -15.38
CA ASP A 343 39.08 6.62 -16.20
C ASP A 343 39.15 7.34 -17.56
N GLY A 344 38.45 8.46 -17.71
CA GLY A 344 38.44 9.28 -18.94
C GLY A 344 37.47 8.80 -20.02
N GLY A 345 36.49 7.96 -19.67
CA GLY A 345 35.38 7.60 -20.56
C GLY A 345 34.31 8.69 -20.67
N SER A 346 33.53 8.66 -21.75
CA SER A 346 32.37 9.54 -21.93
C SER A 346 31.19 9.17 -21.00
N ASN A 347 30.23 10.09 -20.81
CA ASN A 347 29.01 9.79 -20.06
C ASN A 347 28.23 8.58 -20.63
N VAL A 348 28.29 8.38 -21.95
CA VAL A 348 27.62 7.25 -22.63
C VAL A 348 28.29 5.93 -22.28
N GLU A 349 29.62 5.88 -22.30
CA GLU A 349 30.38 4.69 -21.92
C GLU A 349 30.13 4.34 -20.45
N ASN A 350 30.21 5.34 -19.57
CA ASN A 350 30.00 5.18 -18.14
C ASN A 350 28.61 4.62 -17.82
N LEU A 351 27.55 5.24 -18.37
CA LEU A 351 26.18 4.76 -18.19
C LEU A 351 25.98 3.36 -18.77
N SER A 352 26.64 3.04 -19.89
CA SER A 352 26.57 1.71 -20.51
C SER A 352 27.22 0.64 -19.63
N LEU A 353 28.35 0.94 -18.98
CA LEU A 353 29.04 0.06 -18.03
C LEU A 353 28.21 -0.20 -16.76
N GLN A 354 27.54 0.83 -16.22
CA GLN A 354 26.63 0.64 -15.09
C GLN A 354 25.41 -0.21 -15.49
N ASN A 355 24.81 0.09 -16.66
CA ASN A 355 23.62 -0.61 -17.14
C ASN A 355 23.88 -2.10 -17.39
N ILE A 356 25.04 -2.48 -17.95
CA ILE A 356 25.33 -3.89 -18.23
C ILE A 356 25.48 -4.71 -16.94
N GLN A 357 26.12 -4.14 -15.92
CA GLN A 357 26.20 -4.76 -14.60
C GLN A 357 24.80 -4.96 -14.00
N ALA A 358 23.97 -3.92 -14.04
CA ALA A 358 22.59 -3.97 -13.52
C ALA A 358 21.74 -5.04 -14.23
N ARG A 359 21.88 -5.20 -15.55
CA ARG A 359 21.16 -6.22 -16.33
C ARG A 359 21.66 -7.64 -16.09
N ILE A 360 22.97 -7.84 -15.96
CA ILE A 360 23.54 -9.17 -15.67
C ILE A 360 23.03 -9.69 -14.32
N ARG A 361 22.90 -8.81 -13.32
CA ARG A 361 22.29 -9.17 -12.03
C ARG A 361 20.87 -9.69 -12.17
N MET A 362 20.06 -9.06 -13.02
CA MET A 362 18.70 -9.53 -13.30
C MET A 362 18.70 -10.92 -13.96
N VAL A 363 19.53 -11.12 -14.98
CA VAL A 363 19.65 -12.42 -15.66
C VAL A 363 20.03 -13.53 -14.67
N LEU A 364 21.02 -13.26 -13.81
CA LEU A 364 21.45 -14.21 -12.78
C LEU A 364 20.33 -14.48 -11.76
N ALA A 365 19.60 -13.45 -11.31
CA ALA A 365 18.50 -13.60 -10.37
C ALA A 365 17.40 -14.54 -10.90
N PHE A 366 16.95 -14.35 -12.15
CA PHE A 366 15.93 -15.22 -12.76
C PHE A 366 16.44 -16.65 -13.01
N MET A 367 17.71 -16.80 -13.38
CA MET A 367 18.32 -18.12 -13.52
C MET A 367 18.33 -18.88 -12.18
N LEU A 368 18.75 -18.20 -11.10
CA LEU A 368 18.73 -18.77 -9.76
C LEU A 368 17.31 -19.09 -9.29
N ALA A 369 16.35 -18.21 -9.55
CA ALA A 369 14.96 -18.42 -9.15
C ALA A 369 14.33 -19.65 -9.82
N SER A 370 14.77 -19.95 -11.04
CA SER A 370 14.32 -21.12 -11.81
C SER A 370 15.04 -22.41 -11.41
N LEU A 371 16.34 -22.34 -11.07
CA LEU A 371 17.18 -23.53 -10.89
C LEU A 371 17.49 -23.90 -9.44
N LEU A 372 17.46 -22.97 -8.50
CA LEU A 372 17.70 -23.29 -7.08
C LEU A 372 16.70 -24.28 -6.48
N PRO A 373 15.39 -24.27 -6.83
CA PRO A 373 14.49 -25.35 -6.42
C PRO A 373 15.02 -26.71 -6.87
N TRP A 374 15.44 -26.84 -8.13
CA TRP A 374 16.03 -28.07 -8.67
C TRP A 374 17.31 -28.47 -7.93
N VAL A 375 18.23 -27.53 -7.67
CA VAL A 375 19.45 -27.78 -6.88
C VAL A 375 19.13 -28.33 -5.50
N HIS A 376 18.04 -27.86 -4.88
CA HIS A 376 17.59 -28.32 -3.56
C HIS A 376 16.62 -29.49 -3.61
N SER A 377 16.44 -30.14 -4.76
CA SER A 377 15.47 -31.24 -4.95
C SER A 377 14.04 -30.85 -4.51
N LYS A 378 13.67 -29.59 -4.74
CA LYS A 378 12.33 -29.06 -4.53
C LYS A 378 11.63 -28.87 -5.89
N PRO A 379 10.34 -29.21 -5.99
CA PRO A 379 9.56 -28.87 -7.18
C PRO A 379 9.29 -27.36 -7.23
N GLY A 380 8.86 -26.87 -8.39
CA GLY A 380 8.39 -25.50 -8.58
C GLY A 380 9.50 -24.49 -8.90
N PHE A 381 9.19 -23.22 -8.65
CA PHE A 381 10.04 -22.06 -8.96
C PHE A 381 9.99 -21.07 -7.80
N TYR A 382 10.94 -20.14 -7.76
CA TYR A 382 10.89 -19.01 -6.84
C TYR A 382 10.40 -17.75 -7.55
N LEU A 383 9.64 -16.92 -6.83
CA LEU A 383 9.24 -15.60 -7.31
C LEU A 383 10.39 -14.62 -7.07
N VAL A 384 10.85 -13.94 -8.11
CA VAL A 384 11.85 -12.87 -8.00
C VAL A 384 11.18 -11.64 -7.41
N LEU A 385 11.74 -11.13 -6.32
CA LEU A 385 11.28 -9.92 -5.66
C LEU A 385 12.07 -8.70 -6.15
N GLY A 386 11.34 -7.68 -6.61
CA GLY A 386 11.90 -6.36 -6.93
C GLY A 386 11.97 -5.46 -5.71
N SER A 387 12.90 -4.50 -5.73
CA SER A 387 13.14 -3.58 -4.61
C SER A 387 13.22 -2.10 -5.02
N SER A 388 12.56 -1.69 -6.11
CA SER A 388 12.46 -0.27 -6.45
C SER A 388 11.36 0.40 -5.64
N ASN A 389 11.58 1.62 -5.16
CA ASN A 389 10.58 2.40 -4.44
C ASN A 389 9.75 3.30 -5.36
N VAL A 390 8.70 3.94 -4.81
CA VAL A 390 7.76 4.74 -5.59
C VAL A 390 8.39 6.01 -6.19
N ASP A 391 9.38 6.60 -5.50
CA ASP A 391 10.00 7.87 -5.87
C ASP A 391 10.99 7.67 -7.03
N GLU A 392 11.79 6.60 -6.98
CA GLU A 392 12.63 6.13 -8.08
C GLU A 392 11.80 5.80 -9.32
N GLY A 393 10.68 5.08 -9.13
CA GLY A 393 9.73 4.79 -10.22
C GLY A 393 9.16 6.06 -10.84
N LEU A 394 8.76 7.04 -10.02
CA LEU A 394 8.22 8.31 -10.48
C LEU A 394 9.25 9.08 -11.32
N ARG A 395 10.50 9.13 -10.85
CA ARG A 395 11.60 9.81 -11.53
C ARG A 395 12.15 9.02 -12.73
N GLY A 396 11.89 7.71 -12.74
CA GLY A 396 12.48 6.73 -13.64
C GLY A 396 13.99 6.55 -13.44
N TYR A 397 14.45 6.68 -12.19
CA TYR A 397 15.84 6.47 -11.76
C TYR A 397 16.08 4.98 -11.50
N LEU A 398 16.12 4.22 -12.59
CA LEU A 398 16.37 2.77 -12.61
C LEU A 398 16.87 2.38 -14.00
N THR A 399 17.60 1.26 -14.10
CA THR A 399 18.00 0.74 -15.42
C THR A 399 16.86 -0.09 -15.99
N LYS A 400 16.45 0.19 -17.23
CA LYS A 400 15.40 -0.61 -17.87
C LYS A 400 15.90 -2.07 -18.01
N TYR A 401 15.14 -3.00 -17.44
CA TYR A 401 15.44 -4.44 -17.34
C TYR A 401 16.65 -4.80 -16.45
N ASP A 402 16.88 -4.06 -15.38
CA ASP A 402 17.69 -4.54 -14.24
C ASP A 402 16.81 -5.23 -13.17
N CYS A 403 17.33 -5.41 -11.96
CA CYS A 403 16.58 -6.01 -10.84
C CYS A 403 15.35 -5.20 -10.37
N SER A 404 15.08 -4.01 -10.93
CA SER A 404 13.77 -3.36 -10.84
C SER A 404 12.67 -4.11 -11.58
N SER A 405 13.06 -4.93 -12.56
CA SER A 405 12.20 -5.85 -13.33
C SER A 405 12.28 -7.24 -12.70
N ALA A 406 11.21 -7.62 -12.02
CA ALA A 406 11.06 -8.83 -11.23
C ALA A 406 9.62 -9.38 -11.44
N ASP A 407 9.24 -10.43 -10.71
CA ASP A 407 7.87 -10.96 -10.80
C ASP A 407 6.88 -10.05 -10.04
N ILE A 408 7.24 -9.67 -8.82
CA ILE A 408 6.45 -8.79 -7.95
C ILE A 408 7.34 -7.88 -7.10
N ASN A 409 6.82 -6.71 -6.71
CA ASN A 409 7.54 -5.75 -5.87
C ASN A 409 6.68 -5.31 -4.66
N PRO A 410 7.00 -5.72 -3.42
CA PRO A 410 6.20 -5.37 -2.24
C PRO A 410 6.36 -3.90 -1.80
N ILE A 411 7.40 -3.19 -2.25
CA ILE A 411 7.69 -1.81 -1.83
C ILE A 411 7.53 -0.77 -2.94
N GLY A 412 7.17 -1.17 -4.16
CA GLY A 412 7.11 -0.29 -5.34
C GLY A 412 6.09 0.86 -5.28
N SER A 413 5.26 0.90 -4.24
CA SER A 413 4.34 2.01 -3.96
C SER A 413 4.57 2.63 -2.57
N ILE A 414 5.76 2.50 -1.99
CA ILE A 414 6.13 3.08 -0.69
C ILE A 414 7.22 4.14 -0.90
N SER A 415 7.13 5.27 -0.20
CA SER A 415 8.10 6.37 -0.29
C SER A 415 9.44 5.99 0.33
N LYS A 416 10.54 6.59 -0.16
CA LYS A 416 11.87 6.35 0.42
C LYS A 416 11.93 6.78 1.89
N GLN A 417 11.19 7.84 2.26
CA GLN A 417 11.14 8.34 3.63
C GLN A 417 10.46 7.33 4.56
N ASP A 418 9.34 6.77 4.14
CA ASP A 418 8.61 5.78 4.94
C ASP A 418 9.39 4.47 5.04
N LEU A 419 10.13 4.07 3.99
CA LEU A 419 11.03 2.91 4.06
C LEU A 419 12.14 3.12 5.11
N ARG A 420 12.75 4.31 5.19
CA ARG A 420 13.74 4.62 6.22
C ARG A 420 13.14 4.57 7.64
N ALA A 421 11.94 5.12 7.82
CA ALA A 421 11.22 5.03 9.10
C ALA A 421 10.93 3.56 9.46
N PHE A 422 10.46 2.77 8.50
CA PHE A 422 10.22 1.35 8.65
C PHE A 422 11.47 0.56 9.04
N LEU A 423 12.64 0.84 8.43
CA LEU A 423 13.89 0.14 8.79
C LEU A 423 14.26 0.32 10.26
N ARG A 424 14.12 1.55 10.80
CA ARG A 424 14.36 1.83 12.22
C ARG A 424 13.36 1.10 13.12
N TRP A 425 12.10 1.09 12.72
CA TRP A 425 11.05 0.38 13.44
C TRP A 425 11.30 -1.14 13.44
N ALA A 426 11.63 -1.71 12.28
CA ALA A 426 11.87 -3.13 12.07
C ALA A 426 13.10 -3.62 12.84
N ALA A 427 14.14 -2.78 12.97
CA ALA A 427 15.32 -3.10 13.76
C ALA A 427 14.98 -3.47 15.21
N ILE A 428 13.97 -2.79 15.78
CA ILE A 428 13.54 -2.98 17.17
C ILE A 428 12.42 -4.01 17.26
N HIS A 429 11.37 -3.85 16.45
CA HIS A 429 10.11 -4.59 16.63
C HIS A 429 10.10 -5.96 15.95
N LEU A 430 10.91 -6.16 14.89
CA LEU A 430 11.08 -7.47 14.25
C LEU A 430 12.33 -8.22 14.72
N GLY A 431 13.20 -7.55 15.49
CA GLY A 431 14.44 -8.11 16.03
C GLY A 431 15.60 -8.18 15.02
N TYR A 432 15.60 -7.33 13.99
CA TYR A 432 16.62 -7.31 12.93
C TYR A 432 17.58 -6.13 13.10
N SER A 433 18.45 -6.22 14.12
CA SER A 433 19.27 -5.09 14.59
C SER A 433 20.14 -4.45 13.50
N SER A 434 20.63 -5.24 12.55
CA SER A 434 21.44 -4.77 11.43
C SER A 434 20.75 -3.72 10.53
N LEU A 435 19.41 -3.66 10.56
CA LEU A 435 18.64 -2.66 9.80
C LEU A 435 18.92 -1.23 10.24
N ALA A 436 19.30 -1.00 11.51
CA ALA A 436 19.68 0.33 12.00
C ALA A 436 20.96 0.82 11.32
N ASP A 437 21.97 -0.06 11.21
CA ASP A 437 23.24 0.26 10.54
C ASP A 437 23.05 0.47 9.03
N ILE A 438 22.14 -0.30 8.42
CA ILE A 438 21.78 -0.16 7.00
C ILE A 438 21.10 1.18 6.73
N GLU A 439 20.20 1.63 7.61
CA GLU A 439 19.53 2.93 7.47
C GLU A 439 20.48 4.11 7.67
N ALA A 440 21.43 3.99 8.60
CA ALA A 440 22.42 5.02 8.88
C ALA A 440 23.48 5.16 7.77
N ALA A 441 23.65 4.13 6.93
CA ALA A 441 24.63 4.15 5.86
C ALA A 441 24.25 5.12 4.73
N PRO A 442 25.23 5.78 4.09
CA PRO A 442 24.96 6.68 2.98
C PRO A 442 24.39 5.92 1.77
N PRO A 443 23.34 6.45 1.10
CA PRO A 443 22.76 5.82 -0.09
C PRO A 443 23.68 6.05 -1.30
N THR A 444 24.46 5.02 -1.66
CA THR A 444 25.39 5.04 -2.79
C THR A 444 25.21 3.85 -3.70
N ALA A 445 25.13 4.08 -5.01
CA ALA A 445 25.22 3.02 -6.02
C ALA A 445 26.70 2.68 -6.28
N GLU A 446 27.18 1.56 -5.74
CA GLU A 446 28.57 1.07 -5.93
C GLU A 446 28.78 0.44 -7.32
N LEU A 447 28.45 1.18 -8.39
CA LEU A 447 28.54 0.73 -9.78
C LEU A 447 29.75 1.32 -10.53
N GLU A 448 30.42 2.31 -9.95
CA GLU A 448 31.65 2.93 -10.43
C GLU A 448 32.82 2.69 -9.46
N PRO A 449 34.07 2.69 -9.95
CA PRO A 449 35.23 2.61 -9.07
C PRO A 449 35.25 3.76 -8.06
N ILE A 450 35.22 3.43 -6.77
CA ILE A 450 35.33 4.41 -5.69
C ILE A 450 36.78 4.93 -5.68
N ARG A 451 36.97 6.19 -6.06
CA ARG A 451 38.23 6.92 -5.84
C ARG A 451 38.03 7.88 -4.66
N SER A 452 39.11 8.23 -3.96
CA SER A 452 39.09 9.08 -2.74
C SER A 452 38.30 10.39 -2.85
N ASN A 453 37.99 10.83 -4.07
CA ASN A 453 37.39 12.12 -4.37
C ASN A 453 35.95 12.01 -4.92
N TYR A 454 35.39 10.80 -5.04
CA TYR A 454 34.08 10.60 -5.69
C TYR A 454 33.33 9.38 -5.16
N SER A 455 32.18 9.62 -4.52
CA SER A 455 31.14 8.62 -4.24
C SER A 455 29.83 9.07 -4.89
N GLN A 456 29.16 8.16 -5.60
CA GLN A 456 27.91 8.45 -6.29
C GLN A 456 26.74 8.39 -5.29
N LEU A 457 26.34 9.55 -4.77
CA LEU A 457 25.12 9.69 -3.97
C LEU A 457 23.89 9.83 -4.88
N ASP A 458 22.84 9.05 -4.61
CA ASP A 458 21.66 8.97 -5.47
C ASP A 458 20.97 10.35 -5.66
N GLU A 459 20.80 11.12 -4.60
CA GLU A 459 20.13 12.43 -4.65
C GLU A 459 20.92 13.46 -5.48
N VAL A 460 22.25 13.36 -5.44
CA VAL A 460 23.15 14.22 -6.22
C VAL A 460 23.04 13.88 -7.70
N ASP A 461 23.03 12.59 -8.04
CA ASP A 461 22.89 12.14 -9.44
C ASP A 461 21.49 12.45 -10.02
N MET A 462 20.44 12.28 -9.22
CA MET A 462 19.08 12.67 -9.62
C MET A 462 18.91 14.19 -9.76
N GLY A 463 19.72 14.98 -9.05
CA GLY A 463 19.62 16.44 -8.94
C GLY A 463 18.40 16.91 -8.13
N MET A 464 17.91 16.07 -7.22
CA MET A 464 16.75 16.31 -6.36
C MET A 464 16.75 15.34 -5.18
N THR A 465 16.29 15.81 -4.02
CA THR A 465 16.18 14.96 -2.84
C THR A 465 14.94 14.07 -2.89
N TYR A 466 14.93 12.98 -2.13
CA TYR A 466 13.75 12.13 -1.98
C TYR A 466 12.56 12.89 -1.35
N GLU A 467 12.82 13.89 -0.51
CA GLU A 467 11.79 14.78 0.04
C GLU A 467 11.12 15.61 -1.06
N GLU A 468 11.93 16.23 -1.94
CA GLU A 468 11.43 16.98 -3.09
C GLU A 468 10.62 16.07 -4.03
N LEU A 469 11.11 14.85 -4.30
CA LEU A 469 10.42 13.86 -5.13
C LEU A 469 9.04 13.47 -4.59
N SER A 470 8.93 13.23 -3.28
CA SER A 470 7.65 12.94 -2.63
C SER A 470 6.67 14.11 -2.79
N ILE A 471 7.14 15.36 -2.63
CA ILE A 471 6.33 16.56 -2.84
C ILE A 471 5.87 16.66 -4.31
N TYR A 472 6.77 16.48 -5.27
CA TYR A 472 6.43 16.51 -6.70
C TYR A 472 5.40 15.42 -7.04
N GLY A 473 5.56 14.21 -6.50
CA GLY A 473 4.63 13.09 -6.68
C GLY A 473 3.22 13.42 -6.19
N ARG A 474 3.10 13.93 -4.97
CA ARG A 474 1.81 14.35 -4.39
C ARG A 474 1.17 15.50 -5.18
N LEU A 475 1.94 16.55 -5.52
CA LEU A 475 1.44 17.66 -6.34
C LEU A 475 0.95 17.19 -7.72
N ARG A 476 1.72 16.33 -8.38
CA ARG A 476 1.39 15.80 -9.70
C ARG A 476 0.13 14.93 -9.68
N LYS A 477 0.03 13.98 -8.74
CA LYS A 477 -1.00 12.93 -8.77
C LYS A 477 -2.23 13.24 -7.93
N ILE A 478 -2.05 13.73 -6.71
CA ILE A 478 -3.15 14.02 -5.77
C ILE A 478 -3.75 15.38 -6.10
N PHE A 479 -2.92 16.43 -6.19
CA PHE A 479 -3.37 17.79 -6.51
C PHE A 479 -3.52 18.07 -8.01
N ARG A 480 -3.17 17.08 -8.86
CA ARG A 480 -3.33 17.14 -10.32
C ARG A 480 -2.60 18.30 -10.98
N CYS A 481 -1.49 18.74 -10.39
CA CYS A 481 -0.70 19.84 -10.91
C CYS A 481 0.12 19.42 -12.14
N GLY A 482 -0.04 20.15 -13.25
CA GLY A 482 0.94 20.19 -14.35
C GLY A 482 2.11 21.14 -14.03
N PRO A 483 3.05 21.36 -14.96
CA PRO A 483 4.28 22.13 -14.68
C PRO A 483 4.03 23.53 -14.14
N VAL A 484 3.16 24.32 -14.79
CA VAL A 484 2.88 25.71 -14.39
C VAL A 484 2.21 25.79 -13.02
N SER A 485 1.18 24.98 -12.79
CA SER A 485 0.49 24.93 -11.49
C SER A 485 1.38 24.40 -10.36
N MET A 486 2.30 23.47 -10.66
CA MET A 486 3.26 22.97 -9.68
C MET A 486 4.25 24.07 -9.30
N PHE A 487 4.78 24.79 -10.30
CA PHE A 487 5.64 25.95 -10.08
C PHE A 487 4.98 26.99 -9.18
N GLN A 488 3.77 27.45 -9.51
CA GLN A 488 3.04 28.42 -8.68
C GLN A 488 2.83 27.93 -7.25
N ASN A 489 2.43 26.66 -7.08
CA ASN A 489 2.23 26.09 -5.74
C ASN A 489 3.54 26.05 -4.93
N LEU A 490 4.64 25.70 -5.57
CA LEU A 490 5.95 25.63 -4.93
C LEU A 490 6.54 27.01 -4.64
N CYS A 491 6.27 28.04 -5.44
CA CYS A 491 6.62 29.41 -5.10
C CYS A 491 5.99 29.83 -3.76
N TYR A 492 4.72 29.48 -3.50
CA TYR A 492 4.11 29.76 -2.20
C TYR A 492 4.73 28.95 -1.05
N ARG A 493 5.11 27.69 -1.29
CA ARG A 493 5.65 26.79 -0.25
C ARG A 493 7.13 27.00 0.05
N TRP A 494 7.91 27.35 -0.97
CA TRP A 494 9.37 27.43 -0.92
C TRP A 494 9.88 28.87 -1.08
N GLY A 495 9.01 29.86 -1.28
CA GLY A 495 9.43 31.25 -1.50
C GLY A 495 10.27 31.86 -0.37
N ALA A 496 10.16 31.35 0.86
CA ALA A 496 11.03 31.75 1.97
C ALA A 496 12.47 31.20 1.87
N ARG A 497 12.70 30.18 1.03
CA ARG A 497 13.97 29.44 0.91
C ARG A 497 14.60 29.53 -0.48
N LEU A 498 13.79 29.67 -1.52
CA LEU A 498 14.21 29.61 -2.92
C LEU A 498 13.58 30.74 -3.72
N THR A 499 14.34 31.31 -4.66
CA THR A 499 13.83 32.31 -5.60
C THR A 499 12.90 31.68 -6.63
N PRO A 500 12.00 32.47 -7.27
CA PRO A 500 11.15 31.96 -8.36
C PRO A 500 11.96 31.26 -9.46
N SER A 501 13.10 31.85 -9.85
CA SER A 501 14.03 31.24 -10.82
C SER A 501 14.54 29.85 -10.39
N GLN A 502 14.91 29.68 -9.11
CA GLN A 502 15.37 28.37 -8.61
C GLN A 502 14.25 27.33 -8.56
N VAL A 503 13.03 27.73 -8.17
CA VAL A 503 11.86 26.85 -8.19
C VAL A 503 11.52 26.43 -9.62
N ALA A 504 11.59 27.35 -10.58
CA ALA A 504 11.37 27.07 -11.99
C ALA A 504 12.33 25.99 -12.51
N GLU A 505 13.63 26.13 -12.24
CA GLU A 505 14.62 25.14 -12.68
C GLU A 505 14.38 23.75 -12.08
N LYS A 506 14.04 23.68 -10.78
CA LYS A 506 13.68 22.40 -10.13
C LYS A 506 12.45 21.75 -10.78
N VAL A 507 11.39 22.50 -11.03
CA VAL A 507 10.16 21.99 -11.66
C VAL A 507 10.41 21.54 -13.09
N LYS A 508 11.14 22.33 -13.89
CA LYS A 508 11.51 21.96 -15.26
C LYS A 508 12.35 20.70 -15.28
N HIS A 509 13.33 20.59 -14.38
CA HIS A 509 14.19 19.41 -14.25
C HIS A 509 13.37 18.15 -13.92
N PHE A 510 12.46 18.23 -12.95
CA PHE A 510 11.54 17.14 -12.63
C PHE A 510 10.71 16.70 -13.84
N PHE A 511 9.99 17.61 -14.51
CA PHE A 511 9.11 17.25 -15.63
C PHE A 511 9.86 16.76 -16.87
N LYS A 512 11.03 17.32 -17.17
CA LYS A 512 11.91 16.83 -18.24
C LYS A 512 12.22 15.35 -18.01
N TYR A 513 12.71 15.03 -16.83
CA TYR A 513 13.16 13.69 -16.54
C TYR A 513 12.04 12.67 -16.31
N TYR A 514 10.96 13.08 -15.65
CA TYR A 514 9.71 12.31 -15.59
C TYR A 514 9.26 11.90 -17.01
N SER A 515 9.29 12.85 -17.94
CA SER A 515 8.79 12.63 -19.30
C SER A 515 9.70 11.75 -20.16
N ILE A 516 11.03 11.92 -20.12
CA ILE A 516 11.95 11.05 -20.90
C ILE A 516 11.96 9.62 -20.37
N ASN A 517 11.78 9.43 -19.06
CA ASN A 517 11.86 8.11 -18.43
C ASN A 517 10.51 7.40 -18.30
N ARG A 518 9.39 8.04 -18.69
CA ARG A 518 8.06 7.44 -18.49
C ARG A 518 7.89 6.08 -19.18
N HIS A 519 8.58 5.86 -20.30
CA HIS A 519 8.63 4.58 -21.01
C HIS A 519 9.20 3.40 -20.19
N LYS A 520 9.81 3.66 -19.02
CA LYS A 520 10.24 2.62 -18.07
C LYS A 520 9.06 2.12 -17.25
N MET A 521 8.08 2.97 -16.94
CA MET A 521 6.91 2.62 -16.15
C MET A 521 5.96 1.63 -16.84
N THR A 522 6.00 1.57 -18.17
CA THR A 522 5.16 0.65 -18.94
C THR A 522 5.58 -0.82 -18.80
N VAL A 523 6.80 -1.06 -18.31
CA VAL A 523 7.36 -2.41 -18.11
C VAL A 523 7.82 -2.64 -16.67
N LEU A 524 7.52 -1.70 -15.77
CA LEU A 524 7.90 -1.83 -14.37
C LEU A 524 7.10 -2.95 -13.70
N THR A 525 7.76 -3.69 -12.83
CA THR A 525 7.19 -4.79 -12.04
C THR A 525 5.89 -4.39 -11.36
N PRO A 526 4.84 -5.24 -11.39
CA PRO A 526 3.63 -4.99 -10.63
C PRO A 526 3.94 -4.92 -9.13
N SER A 527 3.52 -3.82 -8.50
CA SER A 527 3.82 -3.56 -7.11
C SER A 527 2.59 -3.51 -6.22
N TYR A 528 2.74 -3.94 -4.97
CA TYR A 528 1.78 -3.68 -3.90
C TYR A 528 1.35 -2.20 -3.93
N HIS A 529 0.05 -1.93 -3.78
CA HIS A 529 -0.46 -0.56 -3.76
C HIS A 529 -0.56 -0.03 -2.33
N ALA A 530 0.09 1.11 -2.08
CA ALA A 530 0.08 1.74 -0.77
C ALA A 530 -0.12 3.26 -0.89
N GLU A 531 0.78 3.94 -1.59
CA GLU A 531 0.71 5.37 -1.80
C GLU A 531 -0.35 5.83 -2.82
N SER A 532 -1.05 6.91 -2.46
CA SER A 532 -2.07 7.53 -3.32
C SER A 532 -1.47 8.33 -4.49
N TYR A 533 -0.15 8.48 -4.52
CA TYR A 533 0.56 9.17 -5.61
C TYR A 533 1.36 8.23 -6.53
N SER A 534 1.16 6.90 -6.41
CA SER A 534 1.85 5.89 -7.22
C SER A 534 1.84 6.22 -8.72
N PRO A 535 3.00 6.14 -9.41
CA PRO A 535 3.11 6.39 -10.85
C PRO A 535 2.76 5.17 -11.71
N GLU A 536 2.27 4.08 -11.12
CA GLU A 536 2.01 2.80 -11.80
C GLU A 536 1.06 2.93 -13.01
N ASP A 537 1.49 2.44 -14.17
CA ASP A 537 0.85 2.74 -15.46
C ASP A 537 -0.24 1.74 -15.87
N ASN A 538 -0.27 0.51 -15.35
CA ASN A 538 -1.23 -0.50 -15.83
C ASN A 538 -2.65 -0.31 -15.29
N ARG A 539 -2.82 0.27 -14.09
CA ARG A 539 -4.12 0.33 -13.41
C ARG A 539 -4.45 1.65 -12.72
N PHE A 540 -3.47 2.43 -12.26
CA PHE A 540 -3.75 3.58 -11.37
C PHE A 540 -3.41 4.94 -11.97
N ASP A 541 -2.35 5.04 -12.76
CA ASP A 541 -1.88 6.29 -13.34
C ASP A 541 -1.66 6.15 -14.85
N LEU A 542 -2.75 5.87 -15.57
CA LEU A 542 -2.77 5.83 -17.03
C LEU A 542 -2.34 7.18 -17.62
N ARG A 543 -1.22 7.20 -18.35
CA ARG A 543 -0.61 8.42 -18.92
C ARG A 543 0.03 8.13 -20.27
N GLN A 544 0.35 9.17 -21.05
CA GLN A 544 1.25 8.99 -22.19
C GLN A 544 2.62 8.50 -21.71
N PHE A 545 3.34 7.78 -22.55
CA PHE A 545 4.75 7.41 -22.33
C PHE A 545 5.69 8.03 -23.38
N LEU A 546 5.15 8.57 -24.46
CA LEU A 546 5.86 9.38 -25.44
C LEU A 546 5.45 10.85 -25.27
N TYR A 547 6.32 11.64 -24.64
CA TYR A 547 6.11 13.07 -24.43
C TYR A 547 7.07 13.90 -25.27
N ASN A 548 6.67 15.14 -25.57
CA ASN A 548 7.63 16.19 -25.88
C ASN A 548 8.31 16.64 -24.58
N ALA A 549 9.48 16.08 -24.28
CA ALA A 549 10.21 16.34 -23.04
C ALA A 549 10.74 17.77 -22.86
N ARG A 550 10.60 18.62 -23.89
CA ARG A 550 10.93 20.05 -23.81
C ARG A 550 9.80 20.89 -23.21
N TRP A 551 8.57 20.35 -23.13
CA TRP A 551 7.39 21.04 -22.58
C TRP A 551 7.28 22.52 -23.00
N PRO A 552 7.34 22.82 -24.33
CA PRO A 552 7.69 24.15 -24.82
C PRO A 552 6.70 25.25 -24.41
N TYR A 553 5.41 24.94 -24.36
CA TYR A 553 4.39 25.90 -23.93
C TYR A 553 4.47 26.14 -22.41
N GLN A 554 4.54 25.06 -21.64
CA GLN A 554 4.50 25.11 -20.19
C GLN A 554 5.77 25.75 -19.62
N PHE A 555 6.94 25.45 -20.16
CA PHE A 555 8.20 26.02 -19.70
C PHE A 555 8.32 27.50 -20.06
N ARG A 556 7.90 27.90 -21.26
CA ARG A 556 7.79 29.32 -21.61
C ARG A 556 6.86 30.07 -20.65
N LYS A 557 5.73 29.47 -20.29
CA LYS A 557 4.80 30.11 -19.36
C LYS A 557 5.37 30.25 -17.95
N ILE A 558 6.19 29.31 -17.51
CA ILE A 558 6.95 29.45 -16.25
C ILE A 558 7.94 30.61 -16.37
N ASP A 559 8.67 30.72 -17.47
CA ASP A 559 9.64 31.81 -17.70
C ASP A 559 8.98 33.19 -17.71
N GLU A 560 7.81 33.33 -18.36
CA GLU A 560 7.00 34.56 -18.31
C GLU A 560 6.63 34.93 -16.86
N LEU A 561 6.17 33.96 -16.05
CA LEU A 561 5.79 34.20 -14.65
C LEU A 561 6.99 34.55 -13.77
N VAL A 562 8.15 33.92 -13.99
CA VAL A 562 9.39 34.27 -13.28
C VAL A 562 9.78 35.72 -13.57
N ASN A 563 9.77 36.13 -14.84
CA ASN A 563 10.07 37.51 -15.21
C ASN A 563 9.06 38.51 -14.60
N GLU A 564 7.78 38.17 -14.54
CA GLU A 564 6.75 39.02 -13.90
C GLU A 564 6.97 39.18 -12.39
N LEU A 565 7.43 38.12 -11.71
CA LEU A 565 7.70 38.13 -10.27
C LEU A 565 9.00 38.86 -9.94
N ASP A 566 10.06 38.62 -10.71
CA ASP A 566 11.34 39.32 -10.53
C ASP A 566 11.19 40.84 -10.75
N VAL A 567 10.33 41.27 -11.68
CA VAL A 567 10.01 42.70 -11.90
C VAL A 567 9.22 43.31 -10.74
N LYS A 568 8.43 42.51 -10.01
CA LYS A 568 7.68 42.98 -8.83
C LYS A 568 8.56 43.05 -7.58
N ASP A 569 9.46 42.09 -7.37
CA ASP A 569 10.43 42.14 -6.26
C ASP A 569 11.38 43.35 -6.39
N VAL A 570 11.73 43.76 -7.60
CA VAL A 570 12.52 45.00 -7.86
C VAL A 570 11.71 46.28 -7.58
N LYS A 571 10.39 46.23 -7.66
CA LYS A 571 9.52 47.38 -7.32
C LYS A 571 9.22 47.45 -5.82
N ASP A 572 8.92 46.33 -5.17
CA ASP A 572 8.67 46.30 -3.71
C ASP A 572 9.95 46.56 -2.88
N SER A 573 11.14 46.22 -3.40
CA SER A 573 12.41 46.60 -2.76
C SER A 573 12.80 48.08 -2.96
N GLY A 574 12.12 48.80 -3.87
CA GLY A 574 12.26 50.24 -4.05
C GLY A 574 11.40 51.10 -3.12
N ASP A 575 10.38 50.51 -2.50
CA ASP A 575 9.36 51.24 -1.70
C ASP A 575 9.43 50.92 -0.20
N HIS A 576 10.48 50.22 0.28
CA HIS A 576 10.69 49.91 1.70
C HIS A 576 11.53 50.93 2.48
N GLU A 577 11.64 52.18 2.01
CA GLU A 577 11.92 53.33 2.87
C GLU A 577 10.65 54.15 3.07
N ALA A 578 10.17 54.15 4.32
CA ALA A 578 9.03 54.90 4.86
C ALA A 578 7.64 54.29 4.65
N VAL A 579 7.21 53.43 5.59
CA VAL A 579 6.05 53.71 6.47
C VAL A 579 6.22 52.92 7.77
N ALA A 580 6.44 53.64 8.87
CA ALA A 580 6.30 53.12 10.22
C ALA A 580 4.81 52.91 10.53
N ALA A 581 4.43 51.70 10.95
CA ALA A 581 3.05 51.38 11.34
C ALA A 581 2.83 51.61 12.85
N THR A 582 1.81 52.41 13.16
CA THR A 582 1.10 52.44 14.45
C THR A 582 -0.25 51.73 14.31
N SER A 583 -0.53 50.86 15.29
CA SER A 583 -1.81 50.37 15.84
C SER A 583 -3.07 50.07 14.98
N ASP A 584 -3.55 48.84 15.20
CA ASP A 584 -4.94 48.35 15.41
C ASP A 584 -6.07 48.58 14.37
N GLY A 585 -6.72 47.46 13.99
CA GLY A 585 -8.12 47.49 13.50
C GLY A 585 -8.53 46.40 12.48
N VAL A 586 -9.09 45.30 12.99
CA VAL A 586 -10.06 44.31 12.44
C VAL A 586 -10.66 44.53 11.03
N GLY A 587 -10.67 43.47 10.20
CA GLY A 587 -11.75 43.23 9.22
C GLY A 587 -11.44 42.37 7.97
N GLY A 588 -11.90 41.11 7.93
CA GLY A 588 -12.67 40.57 6.79
C GLY A 588 -12.01 39.76 5.65
N MET A 589 -12.10 38.43 5.77
CA MET A 589 -12.72 37.47 4.80
C MET A 589 -11.95 36.91 3.56
N GLY A 590 -11.81 35.57 3.54
CA GLY A 590 -11.56 34.69 2.37
C GLY A 590 -10.09 34.31 2.18
N VAL A 591 -9.61 33.07 2.36
CA VAL A 591 -10.00 31.82 1.69
C VAL A 591 -9.77 30.63 2.63
N ALA A 592 -10.70 29.67 2.65
CA ALA A 592 -10.68 28.48 3.49
C ALA A 592 -9.41 27.64 3.31
N ALA A 593 -8.62 27.55 4.38
CA ALA A 593 -7.51 26.61 4.52
C ALA A 593 -8.04 25.18 4.75
N ALA A 594 -7.75 24.27 3.82
CA ALA A 594 -7.80 22.83 4.08
C ALA A 594 -6.45 22.40 4.67
N GLY A 595 -6.27 22.64 5.96
CA GLY A 595 -5.19 22.09 6.77
C GLY A 595 -5.63 20.78 7.40
N SER A 596 -4.99 19.67 7.02
CA SER A 596 -4.88 18.47 7.87
C SER A 596 -3.61 17.73 7.47
N GLY A 597 -2.50 18.13 8.09
CA GLY A 597 -1.18 17.53 7.87
C GLY A 597 -0.29 17.57 9.09
N ASN A 598 -0.87 17.65 10.30
CA ASN A 598 -0.11 17.58 11.53
C ASN A 598 -0.94 16.91 12.65
N PRO A 599 -0.58 15.70 13.12
CA PRO A 599 -1.35 15.00 14.14
C PRO A 599 -1.00 15.38 15.59
N ASN A 600 -0.18 16.42 15.83
CA ASN A 600 0.26 16.79 17.19
C ASN A 600 -0.18 18.19 17.62
N VAL A 601 -1.48 18.48 17.66
CA VAL A 601 -2.00 19.59 18.48
C VAL A 601 -3.31 19.16 19.14
N GLY A 602 -3.23 18.80 20.42
CA GLY A 602 -4.40 18.58 21.28
C GLY A 602 -4.92 19.91 21.83
N PHE A 603 -6.23 20.11 21.80
CA PHE A 603 -7.17 19.98 22.91
C PHE A 603 -8.60 20.15 22.38
#